data_AF-A0A958RKE3-F1
#
_entry.id   AF-A0A958RKE3-F1
#
_cell.length_a   1.000
_cell.length_b   1.000
_cell.length_c   1.000
_cell.angle_alpha   90.00
_cell.angle_beta   90.00
_cell.angle_gamma   90.00
#
_symmetry.space_group_name_H-M   'P 1'
#
loop_
_entity.id
_entity.type
_entity.pdbx_description
1 polymer ?
#
loop_
_entity_poly.entity_id
_entity_poly.type
_entity_poly.pdbx_seq_one_letter_code
_entity_poly.pdbx_strand_id
1 'polypeptide(L)'
;VKGLQKAYEATKQKTGVDIPLEQVSVFDAPYDYEDRLVILEDSSLTNLVIKIPEIHDLILMKTIRGYEHDFEAIQEMIEKNEVSKSTLEERIRNELGQAIGNKKRIGLNFSALLELF
;
A
#
# COMPACT_ATOMS: atom_id res chain seq x y z
N VAL A 1 -12.72 14.37 -1.03
CA VAL A 1 -12.29 15.36 -2.05
C VAL A 1 -12.51 16.82 -1.63
N LYS A 2 -13.73 17.27 -1.28
CA LYS A 2 -14.00 18.70 -0.94
C LYS A 2 -13.15 19.29 0.21
N GLY A 3 -12.81 18.49 1.23
CA GLY A 3 -11.97 18.94 2.35
C GLY A 3 -10.50 19.17 1.97
N LEU A 4 -9.96 18.32 1.09
CA LEU A 4 -8.57 18.39 0.64
C LEU A 4 -8.32 19.66 -0.19
N GLN A 5 -9.25 19.97 -1.11
CA GLN A 5 -9.20 21.20 -1.91
C GLN A 5 -9.25 22.46 -1.03
N LYS A 6 -10.06 22.44 0.04
CA LYS A 6 -10.16 23.57 0.96
C LYS A 6 -8.87 23.77 1.77
N ALA A 7 -8.25 22.68 2.22
CA ALA A 7 -6.96 22.73 2.90
C ALA A 7 -5.83 23.20 1.98
N TYR A 8 -5.87 22.78 0.71
CA TYR A 8 -4.95 23.22 -0.33
C TYR A 8 -5.01 24.73 -0.54
N GLU A 9 -6.20 25.28 -0.82
CA GLU A 9 -6.41 26.72 -1.04
C GLU A 9 -6.00 27.56 0.17
N ALA A 10 -6.35 27.10 1.38
CA ALA A 10 -5.96 27.78 2.62
C ALA A 10 -4.44 27.81 2.83
N THR A 11 -3.74 26.74 2.45
CA THR A 11 -2.28 26.65 2.56
C THR A 11 -1.62 27.58 1.53
N LYS A 12 -2.09 27.54 0.27
CA LYS A 12 -1.61 28.42 -0.80
C LYS A 12 -1.78 29.90 -0.45
N GLN A 13 -2.93 30.29 0.09
CA GLN A 13 -3.18 31.66 0.55
C GLN A 13 -2.26 32.07 1.71
N LYS A 14 -1.92 31.14 2.61
CA LYS A 14 -1.10 31.41 3.80
C LYS A 14 0.40 31.46 3.49
N THR A 15 0.89 30.62 2.58
CA THR A 15 2.33 30.47 2.33
C THR A 15 2.79 31.18 1.04
N GLY A 16 1.87 31.46 0.11
CA GLY A 16 2.20 31.96 -1.22
C GLY A 16 2.90 30.93 -2.12
N VAL A 17 3.05 29.69 -1.64
CA VAL A 17 3.71 28.59 -2.34
C VAL A 17 2.65 27.71 -2.99
N ASP A 18 2.79 27.45 -4.28
CA ASP A 18 1.94 26.51 -5.02
C ASP A 18 2.44 25.10 -4.75
N ILE A 19 1.60 24.25 -4.14
CA ILE A 19 1.94 22.86 -3.84
C ILE A 19 1.34 22.00 -4.95
N PRO A 20 2.09 21.19 -5.69
CA PRO A 20 1.50 20.32 -6.71
C PRO A 20 0.52 19.34 -6.03
N LEU A 21 -0.76 19.39 -6.44
CA LEU A 21 -1.81 18.48 -5.99
C LEU A 21 -2.31 17.65 -7.17
N GLU A 22 -1.89 16.40 -7.22
CA GLU A 22 -2.35 15.45 -8.24
C GLU A 22 -3.19 14.33 -7.59
N GLN A 23 -4.31 14.01 -8.23
CA GLN A 23 -5.10 12.84 -7.86
C GLN A 23 -4.55 11.63 -8.62
N VAL A 24 -3.85 10.75 -7.92
CA VAL A 24 -3.45 9.44 -8.45
C VAL A 24 -4.51 8.42 -8.06
N SER A 25 -4.90 7.55 -8.99
CA SER A 25 -5.69 6.37 -8.64
C SER A 25 -4.81 5.46 -7.79
N VAL A 26 -5.02 5.48 -6.48
CA VAL A 26 -4.39 4.51 -5.57
C VAL A 26 -4.96 3.15 -5.96
N PHE A 27 -4.08 2.26 -6.41
CA PHE A 27 -4.42 0.87 -6.66
C PHE A 27 -4.86 0.21 -5.34
N ASP A 28 -5.81 -0.73 -5.41
CA ASP A 28 -6.50 -1.31 -4.25
C ASP A 28 -5.55 -1.62 -3.09
N ALA A 29 -5.67 -0.79 -2.04
CA ALA A 29 -4.95 -0.97 -0.79
C ALA A 29 -5.73 -1.92 0.13
N PRO A 30 -5.03 -2.70 0.97
CA PRO A 30 -5.62 -3.41 2.10
C PRO A 30 -6.56 -2.52 2.93
N TYR A 31 -7.64 -3.10 3.43
CA TYR A 31 -8.55 -2.37 4.32
C TYR A 31 -7.81 -1.94 5.58
N ASP A 32 -8.07 -0.71 6.04
CA ASP A 32 -7.41 -0.08 7.20
C ASP A 32 -5.87 -0.08 7.16
N TYR A 33 -5.25 -0.14 5.97
CA TYR A 33 -3.79 -0.07 5.86
C TYR A 33 -3.21 1.22 6.47
N GLU A 34 -4.01 2.30 6.52
CA GLU A 34 -3.63 3.58 7.11
C GLU A 34 -3.27 3.47 8.59
N ASP A 35 -3.90 2.55 9.32
CA ASP A 35 -3.63 2.29 10.74
C ASP A 35 -2.32 1.52 10.96
N ARG A 36 -1.79 0.91 9.90
CA ARG A 36 -0.59 0.05 9.90
C ARG A 36 0.59 0.70 9.18
N LEU A 37 0.49 2.00 8.89
CA LEU A 37 1.59 2.75 8.30
C LEU A 37 2.77 2.86 9.27
N VAL A 38 3.94 2.47 8.79
CA VAL A 38 5.22 2.59 9.50
C VAL A 38 5.86 3.93 9.15
N ILE A 39 6.41 4.62 10.15
CA ILE A 39 7.17 5.85 9.93
C ILE A 39 8.60 5.46 9.52
N LEU A 40 9.07 6.02 8.41
CA LEU A 40 10.47 5.86 8.01
C LEU A 40 11.34 6.80 8.87
N GLU A 41 11.98 6.24 9.89
CA GLU A 41 12.72 7.02 10.90
C GLU A 41 14.04 7.58 10.37
N ASP A 42 14.68 6.94 9.37
CA ASP A 42 16.01 7.31 8.86
C ASP A 42 15.96 8.32 7.70
N SER A 43 15.05 9.28 7.76
CA SER A 43 15.08 10.40 6.84
C SER A 43 15.82 11.58 7.51
N SER A 44 16.88 12.08 6.88
CA SER A 44 17.55 13.33 7.30
C SER A 44 16.66 14.58 7.17
N LEU A 45 15.37 14.39 6.88
CA LEU A 45 14.37 15.40 6.57
C LEU A 45 13.63 15.79 7.85
N THR A 46 13.93 16.98 8.38
CA THR A 46 13.37 17.45 9.65
C THR A 46 11.94 17.98 9.54
N ASN A 47 11.44 18.20 8.33
CA ASN A 47 10.11 18.78 8.05
C ASN A 47 9.20 17.83 7.26
N LEU A 48 9.60 16.56 7.07
CA LEU A 48 8.85 15.57 6.32
C LEU A 48 8.71 14.28 7.13
N VAL A 49 7.48 13.83 7.34
CA VAL A 49 7.19 12.51 7.90
C VAL A 49 6.79 11.59 6.76
N ILE A 50 7.63 10.61 6.46
CA ILE A 50 7.34 9.59 5.45
C ILE A 50 6.69 8.41 6.16
N LYS A 51 5.47 8.08 5.73
CA LYS A 51 4.71 6.91 6.18
C LYS A 51 4.61 5.92 5.04
N ILE A 52 5.02 4.68 5.29
CA ILE A 52 4.96 3.59 4.30
C ILE A 52 4.06 2.47 4.81
N PRO A 53 3.36 1.74 3.93
CA PRO A 53 2.70 0.50 4.33
C PRO A 53 3.73 -0.45 4.95
N GLU A 54 3.31 -1.20 5.96
CA GLU A 54 4.13 -2.30 6.44
C GLU A 54 4.32 -3.37 5.35
N ILE A 55 5.28 -4.27 5.56
CA ILE A 55 5.71 -5.23 4.55
C ILE A 55 4.57 -6.13 4.05
N HIS A 56 3.71 -6.60 4.95
CA HIS A 56 2.56 -7.44 4.61
C HIS A 56 1.55 -6.72 3.73
N ASP A 57 1.21 -5.47 4.05
CA ASP A 57 0.28 -4.69 3.25
C ASP A 57 0.87 -4.35 1.88
N LEU A 58 2.17 -4.08 1.82
CA LEU A 58 2.86 -3.83 0.56
C LEU A 58 2.87 -5.06 -0.35
N ILE A 59 3.05 -6.26 0.22
CA ILE A 59 2.93 -7.54 -0.50
C ILE A 59 1.50 -7.70 -1.05
N LEU A 60 0.48 -7.49 -0.21
CA LEU A 60 -0.92 -7.60 -0.64
C LEU A 60 -1.27 -6.64 -1.78
N MET A 61 -0.84 -5.37 -1.70
CA MET A 61 -1.00 -4.38 -2.78
C MET A 61 -0.37 -4.82 -4.10
N LYS A 62 0.76 -5.54 -4.06
CA LYS A 62 1.42 -6.10 -5.23
C LYS A 62 0.69 -7.35 -5.75
N THR A 63 0.21 -8.21 -4.86
CA THR A 63 -0.53 -9.42 -5.23
C THR A 63 -1.87 -9.13 -5.90
N ILE A 64 -2.58 -8.06 -5.49
CA ILE A 64 -3.84 -7.67 -6.14
C ILE A 64 -3.60 -7.27 -7.61
N ARG A 65 -2.46 -6.64 -7.92
CA ARG A 65 -2.02 -6.39 -9.32
C ARG A 65 -1.68 -7.68 -10.02
N GLY A 66 -0.77 -8.45 -9.42
CA GLY A 66 -0.32 -9.75 -9.91
C GLY A 66 0.37 -9.71 -11.26
N TYR A 67 1.14 -8.65 -11.56
CA TYR A 67 2.05 -8.65 -12.69
C TYR A 67 3.28 -9.52 -12.40
N GLU A 68 3.96 -10.01 -13.43
CA GLU A 68 5.15 -10.87 -13.27
C GLU A 68 6.24 -10.20 -12.41
N HIS A 69 6.56 -8.94 -12.69
CA HIS A 69 7.51 -8.14 -11.90
C HIS A 69 7.05 -7.88 -10.46
N ASP A 70 5.74 -7.97 -10.17
CA ASP A 70 5.26 -7.86 -8.79
C ASP A 70 5.61 -9.12 -8.00
N PHE A 71 5.55 -10.31 -8.61
CA PHE A 71 5.94 -11.57 -7.95
C PHE A 71 7.46 -11.65 -7.72
N GLU A 72 8.26 -11.19 -8.67
CA GLU A 72 9.72 -11.07 -8.48
C GLU A 72 10.05 -10.16 -7.29
N ALA A 73 9.40 -8.98 -7.23
CA ALA A 73 9.58 -8.05 -6.12
C ALA A 73 9.07 -8.63 -4.79
N ILE A 74 7.94 -9.35 -4.79
CA ILE A 74 7.42 -10.01 -3.59
C ILE A 74 8.40 -11.07 -3.09
N GLN A 75 8.99 -11.87 -3.98
CA GLN A 75 9.96 -12.87 -3.59
C GLN A 75 11.19 -12.21 -2.92
N GLU A 76 11.73 -11.17 -3.53
CA GLU A 76 12.83 -10.39 -2.95
C GLU A 76 12.46 -9.80 -1.57
N MET A 77 11.21 -9.34 -1.42
CA MET A 77 10.70 -8.83 -0.14
C MET A 77 10.63 -9.91 0.93
N ILE A 78 10.16 -11.12 0.59
CA ILE A 78 10.10 -12.27 1.50
C ILE A 78 11.50 -12.71 1.92
N GLU A 79 12.45 -12.75 0.98
CA GLU A 79 13.83 -13.17 1.26
C GLU A 79 14.57 -12.16 2.18
N LYS A 80 14.25 -10.87 2.08
CA LYS A 80 14.95 -9.80 2.81
C LYS A 80 14.31 -9.39 4.13
N ASN A 81 13.08 -9.81 4.41
CA ASN A 81 12.33 -9.36 5.57
C ASN A 81 11.70 -10.55 6.32
N GLU A 82 11.44 -10.38 7.61
CA GLU A 82 10.69 -11.38 8.39
C GLU A 82 9.20 -11.33 8.04
N VAL A 83 8.82 -11.98 6.94
CA VAL A 83 7.42 -12.02 6.49
C VAL A 83 6.71 -13.25 7.06
N SER A 84 5.74 -13.02 7.94
CA SER A 84 4.87 -14.07 8.48
C SER A 84 3.81 -14.53 7.47
N LYS A 85 3.88 -15.80 7.04
CA LYS A 85 2.87 -16.44 6.17
C LYS A 85 1.47 -16.41 6.79
N SER A 86 1.35 -16.69 8.09
CA SER A 86 0.06 -16.73 8.78
C SER A 86 -0.63 -15.36 8.81
N THR A 87 0.15 -14.29 8.94
CA THR A 87 -0.34 -12.91 8.89
C THR A 87 -0.86 -12.55 7.49
N LEU A 88 -0.18 -13.00 6.42
CA LEU A 88 -0.68 -12.83 5.05
C LEU A 88 -1.98 -13.59 4.83
N GLU A 89 -2.06 -14.86 5.24
CA GLU A 89 -3.27 -15.67 5.09
C GLU A 89 -4.47 -15.08 5.82
N GLU A 90 -4.26 -14.56 7.03
CA GLU A 90 -5.30 -13.88 7.80
C GLU A 90 -5.84 -12.66 7.05
N ARG A 91 -4.95 -11.80 6.56
CA ARG A 91 -5.35 -10.58 5.83
C ARG A 91 -6.03 -10.90 4.51
N ILE A 92 -5.52 -11.88 3.77
CA ILE A 92 -6.14 -12.36 2.53
C ILE A 92 -7.59 -12.79 2.79
N ARG A 93 -7.84 -13.56 3.86
CA ARG A 93 -9.21 -13.97 4.23
C ARG A 93 -10.12 -12.78 4.55
N ASN A 94 -9.59 -11.79 5.28
CA ASN A 94 -10.36 -10.63 5.71
C ASN A 94 -10.59 -9.61 4.57
N GLU A 95 -9.70 -9.55 3.58
CA GLU A 95 -9.68 -8.51 2.55
C GLU A 95 -10.22 -8.96 1.19
N LEU A 96 -10.21 -10.26 0.87
CA LEU A 96 -10.80 -10.81 -0.36
C LEU A 96 -12.28 -10.43 -0.58
N GLY A 97 -12.99 -10.14 0.51
CA GLY A 97 -14.37 -9.65 0.45
C GLY A 97 -14.48 -8.22 -0.10
N GLN A 98 -13.45 -7.40 0.11
CA GLN A 98 -13.43 -5.95 -0.12
C GLN A 98 -12.66 -5.54 -1.38
N ALA A 99 -11.78 -6.40 -1.91
CA ALA A 99 -10.99 -6.08 -3.10
C ALA A 99 -11.88 -5.78 -4.32
N ILE A 100 -11.65 -4.62 -4.97
CA ILE A 100 -12.38 -4.19 -6.16
C ILE A 100 -11.75 -4.87 -7.38
N GLY A 101 -12.44 -5.85 -8.00
CA GLY A 101 -11.93 -6.49 -9.21
C GLY A 101 -12.45 -7.90 -9.45
N ASN A 102 -11.79 -8.63 -10.36
CA ASN A 102 -12.14 -10.02 -10.66
C ASN A 102 -11.67 -10.94 -9.53
N LYS A 103 -12.59 -11.31 -8.63
CA LYS A 103 -12.33 -12.18 -7.47
C LYS A 103 -11.64 -13.50 -7.82
N LYS A 104 -11.92 -14.08 -8.99
CA LYS A 104 -11.27 -15.32 -9.43
C LYS A 104 -9.79 -15.10 -9.75
N ARG A 105 -9.46 -14.01 -10.45
CA ARG A 105 -8.07 -13.63 -10.74
C ARG A 105 -7.32 -13.31 -9.45
N ILE A 106 -7.93 -12.51 -8.59
CA ILE A 106 -7.34 -12.14 -7.29
C ILE A 106 -7.08 -13.39 -6.44
N GLY A 107 -8.02 -14.34 -6.39
CA GLY A 107 -7.84 -15.62 -5.73
C GLY A 107 -6.66 -16.43 -6.28
N LEU A 108 -6.48 -16.50 -7.61
CA LEU A 108 -5.33 -17.16 -8.23
C LEU A 108 -4.01 -16.46 -7.89
N ASN A 109 -3.98 -15.13 -7.88
CA ASN A 109 -2.79 -14.38 -7.49
C ASN A 109 -2.39 -14.66 -6.05
N PHE A 110 -3.36 -14.76 -5.14
CA PHE A 110 -3.10 -15.13 -3.75
C PHE A 110 -2.64 -16.58 -3.59
N SER A 111 -3.19 -17.52 -4.37
CA SER A 111 -2.66 -18.89 -4.42
C SER A 111 -1.19 -18.90 -4.84
N ALA A 112 -0.85 -18.16 -5.90
CA ALA A 112 0.53 -18.05 -6.37
C ALA A 112 1.46 -17.41 -5.33
N LEU A 113 1.01 -16.38 -4.60
CA LEU A 113 1.75 -15.79 -3.49
C LEU A 113 2.07 -16.83 -2.39
N LEU A 114 1.11 -17.67 -2.01
CA LEU A 114 1.30 -18.65 -0.95
C LEU A 114 2.25 -19.79 -1.32
N GLU A 115 2.49 -20.00 -2.62
CA GLU A 115 3.50 -20.94 -3.14
C GLU A 115 4.93 -20.40 -3.02
N LEU A 116 5.12 -19.11 -2.75
CA LEU A 116 6.44 -18.49 -2.51
C LEU A 116 6.99 -18.73 -1.09
N PHE A 117 6.22 -19.37 -0.20
CA PHE A 117 6.58 -19.72 1.18
C PHE A 117 6.58 -21.23 1.39
#